data_AF-X1AAJ7-F1
#
_entry.id   AF-X1AAJ7-F1
#
_cell.length_a   1.000
_cell.length_b   1.000
_cell.length_c   1.000
_cell.angle_alpha   90.00
_cell.angle_beta   90.00
_cell.angle_gamma   90.00
#
_symmetry.space_group_name_H-M   'P 1'
#
loop_
_entity.id
_entity.type
_entity.pdbx_description
1 polymer ?
#
loop_
_entity_poly.entity_id
_entity_poly.type
_entity_poly.pdbx_seq_one_letter_code
_entity_poly.pdbx_strand_id
1 'polypeptide(L)'
;YAMENRVPFLGICFGAQLLFAAFCRKYLGLKGANSSEINPKTPFPVVDLLKSQEDVIEKGGTMRLGAEKIIINENTKLYEAYKQKEIFERFRHRYHIQERFIDDKAKENGLIISSRNESGEIINSIELDRKDHWIVGTQFHPEFKSRPYAPSKVYYNFINACVIYKNKRKRNLVSDS
;
A
#
# COMPACT_ATOMS: atom_id res chain seq x y z
N TYR A 1 5.82 11.32 -8.95
CA TYR A 1 7.08 11.67 -8.28
C TYR A 1 7.81 10.49 -7.62
N ALA A 2 7.37 9.96 -6.46
CA ALA A 2 8.15 8.95 -5.72
C ALA A 2 8.44 7.67 -6.54
N MET A 3 7.44 7.19 -7.29
CA MET A 3 7.59 6.07 -8.22
C MET A 3 8.56 6.32 -9.37
N GLU A 4 8.67 7.56 -9.85
CA GLU A 4 9.53 7.92 -10.99
C GLU A 4 10.97 8.15 -10.54
N ASN A 5 11.16 8.75 -9.38
CA ASN A 5 12.47 9.15 -8.86
C ASN A 5 13.06 8.15 -7.86
N ARG A 6 12.43 6.96 -7.76
CA ARG A 6 12.82 5.88 -6.84
C ARG A 6 12.99 6.35 -5.39
N VAL A 7 12.20 7.35 -4.98
CA VAL A 7 12.22 7.86 -3.60
C VAL A 7 11.48 6.85 -2.73
N PRO A 8 12.05 6.43 -1.58
CA PRO A 8 11.35 5.58 -0.65
C PRO A 8 9.99 6.17 -0.26
N PHE A 9 8.95 5.37 -0.21
CA PHE A 9 7.61 5.85 0.10
C PHE A 9 6.81 4.82 0.91
N LEU A 10 6.16 5.29 1.97
CA LEU A 10 5.21 4.52 2.76
C LEU A 10 3.84 5.21 2.73
N GLY A 11 2.86 4.57 2.10
CA GLY A 11 1.47 5.02 2.10
C GLY A 11 0.68 4.34 3.22
N ILE A 12 0.15 5.11 4.16
CA ILE A 12 -0.68 4.58 5.26
C ILE A 12 -2.16 4.89 5.01
N CYS A 13 -3.01 3.87 5.16
CA CYS A 13 -4.46 3.97 4.96
C CYS A 13 -4.79 4.61 3.60
N PHE A 14 -5.36 5.82 3.59
CA PHE A 14 -5.66 6.57 2.38
C PHE A 14 -4.40 6.82 1.51
N GLY A 15 -3.21 6.92 2.11
CA GLY A 15 -1.95 7.01 1.37
C GLY A 15 -1.65 5.77 0.50
N ALA A 16 -2.06 4.57 0.92
CA ALA A 16 -1.95 3.37 0.11
C ALA A 16 -2.94 3.38 -1.07
N GLN A 17 -4.14 3.91 -0.84
CA GLN A 17 -5.16 4.08 -1.87
C GLN A 17 -4.71 5.09 -2.94
N LEU A 18 -4.11 6.20 -2.53
CA LEU A 18 -3.51 7.18 -3.43
C LEU A 18 -2.31 6.61 -4.21
N LEU A 19 -1.48 5.78 -3.56
CA LEU A 19 -0.39 5.06 -4.25
C LEU A 19 -0.95 4.19 -5.38
N PHE A 20 -2.00 3.41 -5.10
CA PHE A 20 -2.61 2.55 -6.12
C PHE A 20 -3.22 3.36 -7.27
N ALA A 21 -3.98 4.41 -6.96
CA ALA A 21 -4.56 5.29 -7.98
C ALA A 21 -3.49 5.95 -8.85
N ALA A 22 -2.40 6.43 -8.24
CA ALA A 22 -1.27 6.98 -8.98
C ALA A 22 -0.58 5.93 -9.86
N PHE A 23 -0.45 4.69 -9.37
CA PHE A 23 0.12 3.57 -10.14
C PHE A 23 -0.75 3.28 -11.37
N CYS A 24 -2.06 3.13 -11.20
CA CYS A 24 -2.99 2.88 -12.29
C CYS A 24 -2.95 3.98 -13.36
N ARG A 25 -2.91 5.26 -12.94
CA ARG A 25 -2.77 6.40 -13.86
C ARG A 25 -1.46 6.34 -14.64
N LYS A 26 -0.35 6.04 -13.97
CA LYS A 26 1.00 6.12 -14.54
C LYS A 26 1.34 4.93 -15.43
N TYR A 27 1.10 3.72 -14.95
CA TYR A 27 1.61 2.48 -15.57
C TYR A 27 0.53 1.75 -16.36
N LEU A 28 -0.74 1.88 -15.97
CA LEU A 28 -1.85 1.25 -16.71
C LEU A 28 -2.48 2.18 -17.74
N GLY A 29 -2.25 3.49 -17.63
CA GLY A 29 -2.82 4.51 -18.52
C GLY A 29 -4.24 4.92 -18.15
N LEU A 30 -4.73 4.49 -16.97
CA LEU A 30 -6.07 4.78 -16.48
C LEU A 30 -6.14 6.21 -15.93
N LYS A 31 -6.11 7.23 -16.81
CA LYS A 31 -5.99 8.65 -16.42
C LYS A 31 -7.03 9.11 -15.40
N GLY A 32 -8.24 8.53 -15.45
CA GLY A 32 -9.33 8.82 -14.53
C GLY A 32 -9.29 8.07 -13.20
N ALA A 33 -8.39 7.10 -13.01
CA ALA A 33 -8.40 6.20 -11.85
C ALA A 33 -8.43 6.93 -10.52
N ASN A 34 -9.41 6.64 -9.67
CA ASN A 34 -9.60 7.33 -8.40
C ASN A 34 -10.33 6.46 -7.38
N SER A 35 -10.37 6.93 -6.13
CA SER A 35 -11.30 6.41 -5.14
C SER A 35 -12.72 6.92 -5.44
N SER A 36 -13.72 6.04 -5.37
CA SER A 36 -15.13 6.43 -5.44
C SER A 36 -15.53 7.34 -4.27
N GLU A 37 -14.80 7.30 -3.15
CA GLU A 37 -14.94 8.24 -2.03
C GLU A 37 -14.73 9.69 -2.46
N ILE A 38 -13.74 9.93 -3.34
CA ILE A 38 -13.34 11.27 -3.76
C ILE A 38 -14.02 11.68 -5.05
N ASN A 39 -14.11 10.75 -6.01
CA ASN A 39 -14.80 10.96 -7.26
C ASN A 39 -15.74 9.78 -7.53
N PRO A 40 -17.00 9.85 -7.09
CA PRO A 40 -18.00 8.81 -7.35
C PRO A 40 -18.26 8.56 -8.84
N LYS A 41 -17.93 9.52 -9.71
CA LYS A 41 -18.10 9.44 -11.17
C LYS A 41 -16.81 9.03 -11.90
N THR A 42 -15.79 8.56 -11.18
CA THR A 42 -14.56 8.08 -11.82
C THR A 42 -14.87 6.96 -12.82
N PRO A 43 -14.33 6.99 -14.05
CA PRO A 43 -14.49 5.88 -14.98
C PRO A 43 -13.72 4.63 -14.53
N PHE A 44 -12.78 4.79 -13.59
CA PHE A 44 -11.98 3.69 -13.06
C PHE A 44 -11.95 3.76 -11.51
N PRO A 45 -12.95 3.17 -10.82
CA PRO A 45 -13.00 3.12 -9.36
C PRO A 45 -12.02 2.07 -8.85
N VAL A 46 -10.74 2.42 -8.82
CA VAL A 46 -9.64 1.53 -8.40
C VAL A 46 -9.60 1.33 -6.88
N VAL A 47 -10.27 2.22 -6.15
CA VAL A 47 -10.54 2.11 -4.72
C VAL A 47 -12.03 2.35 -4.55
N ASP A 48 -12.73 1.39 -3.94
CA ASP A 48 -14.18 1.40 -3.84
C ASP A 48 -14.67 0.60 -2.62
N LEU A 49 -15.94 0.73 -2.27
CA LEU A 49 -16.58 -0.18 -1.32
C LEU A 49 -16.56 -1.62 -1.88
N LEU A 50 -16.63 -2.61 -0.98
CA LEU A 50 -16.89 -3.97 -1.43
C LEU A 50 -18.35 -4.07 -1.87
N LYS A 51 -18.65 -4.92 -2.84
CA LYS A 51 -20.03 -5.11 -3.34
C LYS A 51 -21.01 -5.48 -2.23
N SER A 52 -20.57 -6.29 -1.27
CA SER A 52 -21.35 -6.66 -0.08
C SER A 52 -21.63 -5.49 0.88
N GLN A 53 -20.91 -4.39 0.75
CA GLN A 53 -21.05 -3.18 1.57
C GLN A 53 -21.91 -2.10 0.89
N GLU A 54 -22.12 -2.18 -0.43
CA GLU A 54 -22.93 -1.21 -1.19
C GLU A 54 -24.39 -1.20 -0.72
N ASP A 55 -24.94 -2.37 -0.37
CA ASP A 55 -26.32 -2.51 0.10
C ASP A 55 -26.52 -2.12 1.58
N VAL A 56 -25.45 -1.78 2.30
CA VAL A 56 -25.45 -1.54 3.77
C VAL A 56 -25.05 -0.10 4.13
N ILE A 57 -24.94 0.78 3.13
CA ILE A 57 -24.44 2.16 3.28
C ILE A 57 -25.23 2.97 4.34
N GLU A 58 -26.56 2.80 4.42
CA GLU A 58 -27.39 3.57 5.35
C GLU A 58 -27.20 3.23 6.84
N LYS A 59 -26.62 2.06 7.15
CA LYS A 59 -26.47 1.59 8.55
C LYS A 59 -25.08 1.83 9.15
N GLY A 60 -24.18 2.49 8.41
CA GLY A 60 -22.79 2.67 8.86
C GLY A 60 -21.95 1.38 8.90
N GLY A 61 -22.48 0.27 8.38
CA GLY A 61 -21.88 -1.08 8.41
C GLY A 61 -20.70 -1.29 7.47
N THR A 62 -20.24 -0.25 6.77
CA THR A 62 -19.12 -0.34 5.81
C THR A 62 -17.77 -0.02 6.46
N MET A 63 -17.76 0.51 7.69
CA MET A 63 -16.51 0.84 8.38
C MET A 63 -15.79 -0.43 8.82
N ARG A 64 -14.57 -0.60 8.32
CA ARG A 64 -13.62 -1.55 8.85
C ARG A 64 -12.89 -0.93 10.05
N LEU A 65 -13.08 -1.50 11.23
CA LEU A 65 -12.64 -0.91 12.49
C LEU A 65 -12.04 -1.96 13.43
N GLY A 66 -10.90 -1.62 14.03
CA GLY A 66 -10.30 -2.45 15.08
C GLY A 66 -9.14 -3.30 14.57
N ALA A 67 -8.66 -4.19 15.43
CA ALA A 67 -7.52 -5.05 15.13
C ALA A 67 -7.99 -6.29 14.36
N GLU A 68 -7.36 -6.57 13.22
CA GLU A 68 -7.69 -7.73 12.39
C GLU A 68 -6.43 -8.46 11.95
N LYS A 69 -6.58 -9.76 11.67
CA LYS A 69 -5.52 -10.62 11.16
C LYS A 69 -5.23 -10.30 9.69
N ILE A 70 -3.94 -10.24 9.37
CA ILE A 70 -3.41 -9.98 8.03
C ILE A 70 -2.42 -11.10 7.69
N ILE A 71 -2.58 -11.65 6.50
CA ILE A 71 -1.67 -12.66 5.94
C ILE A 71 -0.72 -11.96 4.96
N ILE A 72 0.57 -11.97 5.29
CA ILE A 72 1.65 -11.35 4.50
C ILE A 72 2.26 -12.41 3.57
N ASN A 73 2.41 -12.03 2.30
CA ASN A 73 3.10 -12.85 1.31
C ASN A 73 4.61 -12.82 1.55
N GLU A 74 5.26 -13.98 1.54
CA GLU A 74 6.71 -14.09 1.58
C GLU A 74 7.35 -13.40 0.37
N ASN A 75 8.65 -13.08 0.48
CA ASN A 75 9.42 -12.41 -0.57
C ASN A 75 8.89 -11.01 -0.93
N THR A 76 8.31 -10.31 0.06
CA THR A 76 7.85 -8.93 -0.06
C THR A 76 8.62 -8.03 0.92
N LYS A 77 8.73 -6.74 0.63
CA LYS A 77 9.32 -5.74 1.55
C LYS A 77 8.53 -5.68 2.84
N LEU A 78 7.21 -5.88 2.77
CA LEU A 78 6.38 -5.98 3.96
C LEU A 78 6.77 -7.19 4.82
N TYR A 79 7.01 -8.36 4.21
CA TYR A 79 7.51 -9.53 4.93
C TYR A 79 8.91 -9.30 5.50
N GLU A 80 9.82 -8.64 4.77
CA GLU A 80 11.15 -8.29 5.29
C GLU A 80 11.08 -7.38 6.51
N ALA A 81 10.08 -6.47 6.56
CA ALA A 81 9.85 -5.60 7.70
C ALA A 81 9.37 -6.39 8.92
N TYR A 82 8.30 -7.18 8.78
CA TYR A 82 7.66 -7.87 9.91
C TYR A 82 8.33 -9.19 10.30
N LYS A 83 8.92 -9.91 9.34
CA LYS A 83 9.46 -11.28 9.45
C LYS A 83 8.45 -12.29 10.01
N GLN A 84 7.18 -12.07 9.70
CA GLN A 84 6.05 -12.88 10.16
C GLN A 84 5.04 -13.00 9.02
N LYS A 85 4.47 -14.20 8.81
CA LYS A 85 3.39 -14.42 7.85
C LYS A 85 2.05 -13.88 8.33
N GLU A 86 1.82 -13.91 9.63
CA GLU A 86 0.58 -13.46 10.24
C GLU A 86 0.85 -12.31 11.18
N ILE A 87 0.14 -11.19 10.98
CA ILE A 87 0.21 -10.03 11.86
C ILE A 87 -1.21 -9.57 12.21
N PHE A 88 -1.32 -8.81 13.29
CA PHE A 88 -2.56 -8.13 13.67
C PHE A 88 -2.34 -6.63 13.62
N GLU A 89 -3.09 -5.92 12.80
CA GLU A 89 -3.01 -4.46 12.68
C GLU A 89 -4.38 -3.83 12.73
N ARG A 90 -4.42 -2.53 12.99
CA ARG A 90 -5.66 -1.80 13.18
C ARG A 90 -6.12 -1.11 11.90
N PHE A 91 -7.41 -1.18 11.64
CA PHE A 91 -8.06 -0.55 10.50
C PHE A 91 -9.02 0.54 10.95
N ARG A 92 -9.17 1.56 10.10
CA ARG A 92 -10.16 2.63 10.23
C ARG A 92 -10.43 3.25 8.86
N HIS A 93 -10.99 2.46 7.95
CA HIS A 93 -11.36 2.92 6.61
C HIS A 93 -12.60 2.15 6.11
N ARG A 94 -13.23 2.65 5.05
CA ARG A 94 -14.40 2.03 4.43
C ARG A 94 -14.11 1.46 3.05
N TYR A 95 -13.25 2.14 2.30
CA TYR A 95 -12.96 1.81 0.91
C TYR A 95 -11.75 0.88 0.81
N HIS A 96 -11.74 0.07 -0.24
CA HIS A 96 -10.78 -1.01 -0.46
C HIS A 96 -10.16 -0.90 -1.85
N ILE A 97 -8.89 -1.28 -1.97
CA ILE A 97 -8.21 -1.48 -3.26
C ILE A 97 -8.94 -2.58 -4.04
N GLN A 98 -9.29 -2.28 -5.29
CA GLN A 98 -10.09 -3.17 -6.14
C GLN A 98 -9.17 -4.06 -6.99
N GLU A 99 -9.15 -5.35 -6.67
CA GLU A 99 -8.25 -6.34 -7.27
C GLU A 99 -8.39 -6.46 -8.80
N ARG A 100 -9.58 -6.20 -9.36
CA ARG A 100 -9.83 -6.23 -10.81
C ARG A 100 -8.91 -5.33 -11.64
N PHE A 101 -8.22 -4.37 -11.02
CA PHE A 101 -7.24 -3.48 -11.67
C PHE A 101 -5.79 -3.95 -11.51
N ILE A 102 -5.55 -5.07 -10.84
CA ILE A 102 -4.24 -5.71 -10.70
C ILE A 102 -4.16 -6.87 -11.69
N ASP A 103 -4.22 -6.51 -12.98
CA ASP A 103 -4.07 -7.44 -14.10
C ASP A 103 -2.59 -7.79 -14.36
N ASP A 104 -2.34 -8.56 -15.41
CA ASP A 104 -0.97 -8.97 -15.75
C ASP A 104 -0.09 -7.78 -16.13
N LYS A 105 -0.66 -6.75 -16.76
CA LYS A 105 0.05 -5.49 -17.03
C LYS A 105 0.50 -4.80 -15.74
N ALA A 106 -0.32 -4.81 -14.69
CA ALA A 106 0.06 -4.26 -13.39
C ALA A 106 1.22 -5.04 -12.77
N LYS A 107 1.17 -6.37 -12.82
CA LYS A 107 2.23 -7.26 -12.32
C LYS A 107 3.54 -7.08 -13.09
N GLU A 108 3.47 -6.99 -14.42
CA GLU A 108 4.62 -6.71 -15.30
C GLU A 108 5.28 -5.36 -14.98
N ASN A 109 4.48 -4.36 -14.57
CA ASN A 109 4.99 -3.06 -14.11
C ASN A 109 5.50 -3.07 -12.66
N GLY A 110 5.55 -4.26 -12.04
CA GLY A 110 6.12 -4.55 -10.74
C GLY A 110 5.15 -4.39 -9.58
N LEU A 111 3.85 -4.23 -9.79
CA LEU A 111 2.91 -4.17 -8.67
C LEU A 111 2.71 -5.57 -8.05
N ILE A 112 2.92 -5.68 -6.75
CA ILE A 112 2.69 -6.90 -5.99
C ILE A 112 1.67 -6.63 -4.88
N ILE A 113 0.76 -7.58 -4.66
CA ILE A 113 -0.09 -7.64 -3.48
C ILE A 113 0.74 -8.25 -2.36
N SER A 114 1.10 -7.46 -1.35
CA SER A 114 2.01 -7.92 -0.29
C SER A 114 1.27 -8.51 0.91
N SER A 115 -0.03 -8.23 1.07
CA SER A 115 -0.84 -8.88 2.10
C SER A 115 -2.34 -8.83 1.83
N ARG A 116 -3.05 -9.79 2.43
CA ARG A 116 -4.51 -9.94 2.38
C ARG A 116 -5.09 -10.18 3.76
N ASN A 117 -6.42 -10.16 3.88
CA ASN A 117 -7.12 -10.67 5.06
C ASN A 117 -7.06 -12.22 5.08
N GLU A 118 -7.59 -12.82 6.14
CA GLU A 118 -7.56 -14.28 6.32
C GLU A 118 -8.33 -15.06 5.23
N SER A 119 -9.43 -14.50 4.70
CA SER A 119 -10.16 -15.13 3.58
C SER A 119 -9.44 -15.00 2.24
N GLY A 120 -8.44 -14.13 2.13
CA GLY A 120 -7.76 -13.82 0.87
C GLY A 120 -8.50 -12.82 -0.03
N GLU A 121 -9.71 -12.38 0.32
CA GLU A 121 -10.55 -11.55 -0.54
C GLU A 121 -10.17 -10.06 -0.50
N ILE A 122 -9.67 -9.57 0.64
CA ILE A 122 -9.40 -8.15 0.85
C ILE A 122 -7.90 -7.90 0.83
N ILE A 123 -7.46 -7.07 -0.12
CA ILE A 123 -6.08 -6.58 -0.19
C ILE A 123 -5.82 -5.62 0.97
N ASN A 124 -4.82 -5.94 1.80
CA ASN A 124 -4.43 -5.11 2.94
C ASN A 124 -3.19 -4.26 2.62
N SER A 125 -2.31 -4.73 1.75
CA SER A 125 -1.12 -3.99 1.34
C SER A 125 -0.69 -4.31 -0.08
N ILE A 126 -0.06 -3.33 -0.71
CA ILE A 126 0.57 -3.42 -2.03
C ILE A 126 1.99 -2.85 -1.96
N GLU A 127 2.86 -3.29 -2.86
CA GLU A 127 4.20 -2.73 -3.02
C GLU A 127 4.65 -2.79 -4.49
N LEU A 128 5.73 -2.07 -4.82
CA LEU A 128 6.39 -2.27 -6.11
C LEU A 128 7.63 -3.14 -5.94
N ASP A 129 7.70 -4.24 -6.67
CA ASP A 129 8.90 -5.05 -6.82
C ASP A 129 9.85 -4.39 -7.80
N ARG A 130 10.73 -3.56 -7.24
CA ARG A 130 11.76 -2.85 -7.97
C ARG A 130 13.03 -2.86 -7.15
N LYS A 131 14.11 -3.34 -7.75
CA LYS A 131 15.44 -3.31 -7.15
C LYS A 131 15.79 -1.88 -6.73
N ASP A 132 16.34 -1.74 -5.53
CA ASP A 132 16.79 -0.47 -4.96
C ASP A 132 15.72 0.62 -4.80
N HIS A 133 14.43 0.25 -4.84
CA HIS A 133 13.32 1.18 -4.61
C HIS A 133 12.34 0.60 -3.59
N TRP A 134 12.31 1.21 -2.40
CA TRP A 134 11.42 0.80 -1.33
C TRP A 134 10.09 1.56 -1.40
N ILE A 135 9.02 0.90 -1.79
CA ILE A 135 7.70 1.53 -1.84
C ILE A 135 6.63 0.54 -1.41
N VAL A 136 5.90 0.90 -0.36
CA VAL A 136 4.88 0.05 0.27
C VAL A 136 3.66 0.91 0.59
N GLY A 137 2.47 0.38 0.32
CA GLY A 137 1.20 0.93 0.77
C GLY A 137 0.48 -0.06 1.68
N THR A 138 0.10 0.35 2.87
CA THR A 138 -0.66 -0.45 3.84
C THR A 138 -2.00 0.22 4.12
N GLN A 139 -3.12 -0.50 3.99
CA GLN A 139 -4.45 0.03 4.34
C GLN A 139 -4.69 0.12 5.85
N PHE A 140 -3.92 -0.63 6.65
CA PHE A 140 -3.92 -0.54 8.10
C PHE A 140 -3.10 0.63 8.64
N HIS A 141 -3.24 0.88 9.94
CA HIS A 141 -2.61 1.94 10.72
C HIS A 141 -1.55 1.38 11.68
N PRO A 142 -0.29 1.18 11.22
CA PRO A 142 0.79 0.66 12.05
C PRO A 142 1.18 1.57 13.22
N GLU A 143 0.81 2.86 13.17
CA GLU A 143 1.05 3.84 14.22
C GLU A 143 0.39 3.48 15.55
N PHE A 144 -0.77 2.81 15.53
CA PHE A 144 -1.47 2.47 16.78
C PHE A 144 -0.74 1.40 17.61
N LYS A 145 0.11 0.59 16.96
CA LYS A 145 0.94 -0.42 17.62
C LYS A 145 2.37 0.03 17.89
N SER A 146 2.78 1.19 17.36
CA SER A 146 4.11 1.75 17.60
C SER A 146 4.27 2.17 19.06
N ARG A 147 5.44 1.91 19.65
CA ARG A 147 5.84 2.34 21.01
C ARG A 147 7.25 2.91 20.98
N PRO A 148 7.64 3.80 21.92
CA PRO A 148 8.99 4.37 21.95
C PRO A 148 10.12 3.33 21.90
N TYR A 149 9.99 2.22 22.65
CA TYR A 149 10.99 1.14 22.70
C TYR A 149 10.67 -0.04 21.77
N ALA A 150 9.58 0.05 21.01
CA ALA A 150 9.17 -0.97 20.05
C ALA A 150 8.47 -0.27 18.88
N PRO A 151 9.22 0.42 18.00
CA PRO A 151 8.64 1.10 16.86
C PRO A 151 7.99 0.07 15.93
N SER A 152 6.93 0.49 15.24
CA SER A 152 6.32 -0.38 14.23
C SER A 152 7.35 -0.82 13.19
N LYS A 153 7.31 -2.11 12.86
CA LYS A 153 8.31 -2.77 12.02
C LYS A 153 8.39 -2.17 10.63
N VAL A 154 7.24 -1.81 10.04
CA VAL A 154 7.18 -1.15 8.73
C VAL A 154 7.80 0.26 8.75
N TYR A 155 7.60 1.03 9.83
CA TYR A 155 8.23 2.34 9.97
C TYR A 155 9.75 2.23 10.12
N TYR A 156 10.23 1.30 10.93
CA TYR A 156 11.67 1.06 11.08
C TYR A 156 12.32 0.72 9.74
N ASN A 157 11.69 -0.18 8.97
CA ASN A 157 12.20 -0.59 7.66
C ASN A 157 12.16 0.58 6.64
N PHE A 158 11.08 1.36 6.63
CA PHE A 158 10.98 2.56 5.80
C PHE A 158 12.09 3.59 6.10
N ILE A 159 12.37 3.86 7.37
CA ILE A 159 13.44 4.79 7.75
C ILE A 159 14.81 4.27 7.31
N ASN A 160 15.07 2.96 7.48
CA ASN A 160 16.30 2.35 6.96
C ASN A 160 16.41 2.52 5.44
N ALA A 161 15.32 2.32 4.69
CA ALA A 161 15.31 2.55 3.25
C ALA A 161 15.61 4.02 2.88
N CYS A 162 15.09 4.99 3.65
CA CYS A 162 15.41 6.40 3.50
C CYS A 162 16.90 6.70 3.73
N VAL A 163 17.52 6.10 4.75
CA VAL A 163 18.96 6.23 5.02
C VAL A 163 19.79 5.65 3.87
N ILE A 164 19.44 4.46 3.39
CA ILE A 164 20.12 3.80 2.26
C ILE A 164 20.01 4.68 1.00
N TYR A 165 18.81 5.18 0.69
CA TYR A 165 18.57 6.07 -0.44
C TYR A 165 19.42 7.35 -0.38
N LYS A 166 19.46 8.01 0.79
CA LYS A 166 20.27 9.21 1.03
C LYS A 166 21.76 8.94 0.79
N ASN A 167 22.27 7.82 1.30
CA ASN A 167 23.68 7.45 1.17
C ASN A 167 24.06 7.12 -0.28
N LYS A 168 23.20 6.42 -1.03
CA LYS A 168 23.40 6.17 -2.46
C LYS A 168 23.45 7.46 -3.27
N ARG A 169 22.52 8.39 -3.03
CA ARG A 169 22.53 9.70 -3.71
C ARG A 169 23.79 10.51 -3.45
N LYS A 170 24.29 10.52 -2.20
CA LYS A 170 25.55 11.19 -1.88
C LYS A 170 26.73 10.60 -2.63
N ARG A 171 26.82 9.27 -2.74
CA ARG A 171 27.92 8.60 -3.47
C ARG A 171 27.91 8.97 -4.96
N ASN A 172 26.74 8.97 -5.59
CA ASN A 172 26.62 9.32 -7.01
C ASN A 172 27.02 10.79 -7.28
N LEU A 173 26.70 11.71 -6.36
CA LEU A 173 27.09 13.12 -6.50
C LEU A 173 28.60 13.35 -6.37
N VAL A 174 29.32 12.47 -5.67
CA VAL A 174 30.78 12.53 -5.49
C VAL A 174 31.52 11.81 -6.62
N SER A 175 30.89 10.82 -7.27
CA SER A 175 31.48 10.14 -8.43
C SER A 175 31.35 10.93 -9.74
N ASP A 176 30.41 11.88 -9.80
CA ASP A 176 30.14 12.72 -10.97
C ASP A 176 30.84 14.09 -10.90
N SER A 177 31.71 14.30 -9.89
CA SER A 177 32.53 15.51 -9.66
C SER A 177 34.02 15.18 -9.75
#